data_AF-A0A355M403-F1
#
_entry.id   AF-A0A355M403-F1
#
_cell.length_a   1.000
_cell.length_b   1.000
_cell.length_c   1.000
_cell.angle_alpha   90.00
_cell.angle_beta   90.00
_cell.angle_gamma   90.00
#
_symmetry.space_group_name_H-M   'P 1'
#
loop_
_entity.id
_entity.type
_entity.pdbx_description
1 polymer ?
#
loop_
_entity_poly.entity_id
_entity_poly.type
_entity_poly.pdbx_seq_one_letter_code
_entity_poly.pdbx_strand_id
1 'polypeptide(L)'
;MIKFVKISKKDIIFDRKNASAVLNKACERAISMELSGGFETDERIVLCLEEVSSSKSKKIYTIVPVEDWTEDGLIGEINIRYTAGFSFSFSFKIDDSVWAIFYS
;
A
#
# COMPACT_ATOMS: atom_id res chain seq x y z
N MET A 1 -7.75 13.73 11.32
CA MET A 1 -8.33 12.48 11.90
C MET A 1 -7.50 11.29 11.43
N ILE A 2 -7.43 10.21 12.22
CA ILE A 2 -6.78 8.93 11.81
C ILE A 2 -7.86 7.83 11.66
N LYS A 3 -7.71 6.99 10.64
CA LYS A 3 -8.52 5.77 10.45
C LYS A 3 -7.64 4.56 10.15
N PHE A 4 -8.13 3.37 10.47
CA PHE A 4 -7.43 2.12 10.18
C PHE A 4 -8.25 1.27 9.20
N VAL A 5 -7.58 0.77 8.17
CA VAL A 5 -8.12 -0.21 7.21
C VAL A 5 -7.41 -1.52 7.43
N LYS A 6 -8.17 -2.61 7.51
CA LYS A 6 -7.63 -3.96 7.69
C LYS A 6 -7.86 -4.72 6.39
N ILE A 7 -6.81 -5.30 5.83
CA ILE A 7 -6.88 -6.12 4.62
C ILE A 7 -6.29 -7.49 4.94
N SER A 8 -7.01 -8.55 4.59
CA SER A 8 -6.56 -9.94 4.75
C SER A 8 -5.37 -10.23 3.84
N LYS A 9 -4.33 -10.87 4.38
CA LYS A 9 -3.19 -11.34 3.58
C LYS A 9 -3.62 -12.37 2.54
N LYS A 10 -4.60 -13.22 2.86
CA LYS A 10 -5.19 -14.16 1.90
C LYS A 10 -5.86 -13.41 0.74
N ASP A 11 -6.62 -12.36 1.03
CA ASP A 11 -7.30 -11.59 -0.02
C ASP A 11 -6.30 -10.90 -0.95
N ILE A 12 -5.14 -10.47 -0.42
CA ILE A 12 -4.05 -9.91 -1.22
C ILE A 12 -3.46 -10.97 -2.16
N ILE A 13 -3.23 -12.20 -1.68
CA ILE A 13 -2.74 -13.31 -2.51
C ILE A 13 -3.75 -13.67 -3.60
N PHE A 14 -5.03 -13.84 -3.23
CA PHE A 14 -6.07 -14.29 -4.15
C PHE A 14 -6.49 -13.21 -5.14
N ASP A 15 -6.62 -11.95 -4.70
CA ASP A 15 -7.06 -10.83 -5.52
C ASP A 15 -6.46 -9.49 -5.06
N ARG A 16 -5.19 -9.29 -5.39
CA ARG A 16 -4.48 -8.03 -5.13
C ARG A 16 -5.14 -6.79 -5.73
N LYS A 17 -5.88 -6.93 -6.85
CA LYS A 17 -6.56 -5.80 -7.50
C LYS A 17 -7.73 -5.34 -6.64
N ASN A 18 -8.52 -6.28 -6.15
CA ASN A 18 -9.59 -5.97 -5.21
C ASN A 18 -9.04 -5.42 -3.88
N ALA A 19 -7.97 -5.99 -3.35
CA ALA A 19 -7.31 -5.46 -2.15
C ALA A 19 -6.85 -3.99 -2.33
N SER A 20 -6.26 -3.67 -3.48
CA SER A 20 -5.90 -2.29 -3.84
C SER A 20 -7.12 -1.39 -3.97
N ALA A 21 -8.22 -1.88 -4.57
CA ALA A 21 -9.47 -1.13 -4.69
C ALA A 21 -10.11 -0.83 -3.33
N VAL A 22 -10.06 -1.77 -2.37
CA VAL A 22 -10.51 -1.57 -1.00
C VAL A 22 -9.75 -0.44 -0.32
N LEU A 23 -8.42 -0.41 -0.46
CA LEU A 23 -7.58 0.68 0.05
C LEU A 23 -7.96 2.02 -0.58
N ASN A 24 -8.01 2.10 -1.92
CA ASN A 24 -8.36 3.34 -2.62
C ASN A 24 -9.75 3.85 -2.23
N LYS A 25 -10.73 2.97 -2.14
CA LYS A 25 -12.09 3.31 -1.71
C LYS A 25 -12.14 3.83 -0.27
N ALA A 26 -11.24 3.36 0.60
CA ALA A 26 -11.13 3.88 1.95
C ALA A 26 -10.58 5.32 1.98
N CYS A 27 -9.73 5.68 1.01
CA CYS A 27 -9.18 7.02 0.82
C CYS A 27 -10.18 8.01 0.16
N GLU A 28 -11.15 7.52 -0.62
CA GLU A 28 -12.12 8.32 -1.40
C GLU A 28 -13.31 8.92 -0.63
N ARG A 29 -13.32 8.88 0.71
CA ARG A 29 -14.49 9.35 1.50
C ARG A 29 -14.64 10.88 1.49
N ALA A 30 -15.75 11.38 2.03
CA ALA A 30 -16.09 12.82 2.10
C ALA A 30 -14.99 13.71 2.70
N ILE A 31 -14.09 13.13 3.47
CA ILE A 31 -12.83 13.72 3.92
C ILE A 31 -11.72 12.92 3.23
N SER A 32 -10.89 13.61 2.43
CA SER A 32 -9.78 12.99 1.72
C SER A 32 -8.78 12.40 2.71
N MET A 33 -8.39 11.14 2.49
CA MET A 33 -7.40 10.47 3.33
C MET A 33 -6.26 9.91 2.49
N GLU A 34 -5.06 9.93 3.07
CA GLU A 34 -3.87 9.32 2.50
C GLU A 34 -3.33 8.25 3.45
N LEU A 35 -2.75 7.20 2.87
CA LEU A 35 -1.95 6.22 3.62
C LEU A 35 -0.73 6.93 4.24
N SER A 36 -0.67 6.93 5.57
CA SER A 36 0.46 7.50 6.33
C SER A 36 1.42 6.44 6.87
N GLY A 37 0.98 5.18 6.90
CA GLY A 37 1.80 4.06 7.31
C GLY A 37 0.97 2.82 7.57
N GLY A 38 1.55 1.83 8.22
CA GLY A 38 0.87 0.61 8.56
C GLY A 38 1.77 -0.36 9.30
N PHE A 39 1.18 -1.49 9.66
CA PHE A 39 1.89 -2.63 10.22
C PHE A 39 1.19 -3.90 9.80
N GLU A 40 1.89 -5.02 9.90
CA GLU A 40 1.32 -6.33 9.65
C GLU A 40 1.05 -7.10 10.94
N THR A 41 0.14 -8.04 10.83
CA THR A 41 -0.15 -9.09 11.80
C THR A 41 -0.09 -10.44 11.06
N ASP A 42 -0.25 -11.55 11.77
CA ASP A 42 -0.19 -12.89 11.17
C ASP A 42 -1.15 -13.05 9.98
N GLU A 43 -2.38 -12.51 10.07
CA GLU A 43 -3.41 -12.72 9.04
C GLU A 43 -3.70 -11.50 8.17
N ARG A 44 -3.28 -10.30 8.59
CA ARG A 44 -3.75 -9.03 8.01
C ARG A 44 -2.64 -7.99 7.93
N ILE A 45 -2.77 -7.10 6.96
CA ILE A 45 -2.14 -5.78 7.02
C ILE A 45 -3.13 -4.77 7.60
N VAL A 46 -2.63 -3.90 8.47
CA VAL A 46 -3.37 -2.80 9.07
C VAL A 46 -2.75 -1.50 8.59
N LEU A 47 -3.52 -0.76 7.81
CA LEU A 47 -3.09 0.47 7.14
C LEU A 47 -3.67 1.68 7.86
N CYS A 48 -2.82 2.63 8.20
CA CYS A 48 -3.17 3.89 8.84
C CYS A 48 -3.42 4.95 7.78
N LEU A 49 -4.63 5.51 7.78
CA LEU A 49 -5.05 6.58 6.91
C LEU A 49 -5.18 7.87 7.70
N GLU A 50 -4.55 8.92 7.20
CA GLU A 50 -4.61 10.26 7.76
C GLU A 50 -5.39 11.19 6.84
N GLU A 51 -6.24 12.00 7.46
CA GLU A 51 -6.90 13.11 6.79
C GLU A 51 -5.87 14.11 6.26
N VAL A 52 -6.04 14.51 5.00
CA VAL A 52 -5.21 15.52 4.35
C VAL A 52 -6.06 16.71 3.93
N SER A 53 -5.45 17.90 3.97
CA SER A 53 -6.07 19.11 3.45
C SER A 53 -6.32 18.95 1.94
N SER A 54 -7.46 19.48 1.49
CA SER A 54 -8.09 19.24 0.19
C SER A 54 -7.32 19.71 -1.05
N SER A 55 -6.05 20.13 -0.92
CA SER A 55 -5.24 20.66 -2.02
C SER A 55 -4.31 19.63 -2.69
N LYS A 56 -4.24 18.39 -2.20
CA LYS A 56 -3.40 17.35 -2.80
C LYS A 56 -4.12 16.58 -3.90
N SER A 57 -3.39 16.24 -4.95
CA SER A 57 -3.85 15.33 -6.00
C SER A 57 -4.19 13.96 -5.41
N LYS A 58 -5.27 13.35 -5.91
CA LYS A 58 -5.72 12.03 -5.47
C LYS A 58 -4.65 10.97 -5.80
N LYS A 59 -4.13 10.30 -4.78
CA LYS A 59 -3.23 9.16 -4.91
C LYS A 59 -3.98 7.88 -5.26
N ILE A 60 -3.44 7.08 -6.16
CA ILE A 60 -3.96 5.74 -6.48
C ILE A 60 -2.98 4.69 -5.97
N TYR A 61 -3.37 3.96 -4.94
CA TYR A 61 -2.55 2.95 -4.29
C TYR A 61 -2.64 1.59 -5.00
N THR A 62 -1.50 0.92 -5.17
CA THR A 62 -1.39 -0.39 -5.81
C THR A 62 -0.55 -1.33 -4.96
N ILE A 63 -1.08 -2.50 -4.65
CA ILE A 63 -0.42 -3.57 -3.90
C ILE A 63 0.21 -4.56 -4.87
N VAL A 64 1.51 -4.82 -4.73
CA VAL A 64 2.29 -5.68 -5.62
C VAL A 64 3.26 -6.57 -4.84
N PRO A 65 3.54 -7.80 -5.33
CA PRO A 65 4.65 -8.58 -4.81
C PRO A 65 5.98 -7.96 -5.21
N VAL A 66 7.01 -8.17 -4.41
CA VAL A 66 8.41 -7.83 -4.69
C VAL A 66 9.18 -9.13 -4.85
N GLU A 67 9.85 -9.29 -5.99
CA GLU A 67 10.53 -10.54 -6.34
C GLU A 67 11.84 -10.72 -5.56
N ASP A 68 12.63 -9.64 -5.43
CA ASP A 68 13.87 -9.63 -4.66
C ASP A 68 13.67 -8.91 -3.33
N TRP A 69 13.64 -9.70 -2.26
CA TRP A 69 13.38 -9.26 -0.88
C TRP A 69 14.66 -8.97 -0.09
N THR A 70 15.82 -8.98 -0.76
CA THR A 70 17.04 -8.40 -0.19
C THR A 70 16.88 -6.88 -0.08
N GLU A 71 17.70 -6.25 0.76
CA GLU A 71 17.70 -4.80 0.91
C GLU A 71 17.94 -4.11 -0.44
N ASP A 72 18.97 -4.56 -1.17
CA ASP A 72 19.32 -4.04 -2.50
C ASP A 72 18.22 -4.28 -3.53
N GLY A 73 17.59 -5.46 -3.50
CA GLY A 73 16.47 -5.82 -4.37
C GLY A 73 15.27 -4.91 -4.20
N LEU A 74 14.87 -4.67 -2.94
CA LEU A 74 13.75 -3.79 -2.63
C LEU A 74 14.05 -2.34 -3.02
N ILE A 75 15.26 -1.85 -2.72
CA ILE A 75 15.70 -0.51 -3.15
C ILE A 75 15.69 -0.40 -4.67
N GLY A 76 16.16 -1.43 -5.38
CA GLY A 76 16.14 -1.52 -6.84
C GLY A 76 14.72 -1.42 -7.41
N GLU A 77 13.80 -2.24 -6.92
CA GLU A 77 12.38 -2.24 -7.35
C GLU A 77 11.72 -0.88 -7.10
N ILE A 78 11.98 -0.26 -5.94
CA ILE A 78 11.48 1.08 -5.61
C ILE A 78 11.99 2.12 -6.61
N ASN A 79 13.29 2.11 -6.92
CA ASN A 79 13.89 3.04 -7.86
C ASN A 79 13.33 2.86 -9.28
N ILE A 80 13.19 1.62 -9.76
CA ILE A 80 12.61 1.31 -11.07
C ILE A 80 11.19 1.88 -11.16
N ARG A 81 10.35 1.60 -10.15
CA ARG A 81 8.97 2.11 -10.13
C ARG A 81 8.88 3.62 -9.98
N TYR A 82 9.81 4.22 -9.25
CA TYR A 82 9.94 5.67 -9.16
C TYR A 82 10.18 6.31 -10.51
N THR A 83 11.10 5.75 -11.31
CA THR A 83 11.30 6.24 -12.68
C THR A 83 10.09 6.04 -13.60
N ALA A 84 9.22 5.08 -13.28
CA ALA A 84 7.94 4.86 -13.96
C ALA A 84 6.78 5.74 -13.42
N GLY A 85 7.06 6.66 -12.48
CA GLY A 85 6.08 7.61 -11.94
C GLY A 85 5.34 7.15 -10.68
N PHE A 86 5.79 6.07 -10.02
CA PHE A 86 5.20 5.58 -8.78
C PHE A 86 6.06 5.93 -7.55
N SER A 87 5.44 6.37 -6.47
CA SER A 87 6.10 6.52 -5.18
C SER A 87 5.87 5.30 -4.28
N PHE A 88 6.86 4.95 -3.47
CA PHE A 88 6.75 3.90 -2.46
C PHE A 88 6.04 4.42 -1.20
N SER A 89 5.25 3.56 -0.54
CA SER A 89 4.59 3.91 0.73
C SER A 89 4.90 2.94 1.87
N PHE A 90 4.79 1.64 1.64
CA PHE A 90 4.86 0.65 2.71
C PHE A 90 5.17 -0.73 2.15
N SER A 91 5.93 -1.56 2.88
CA SER A 91 6.18 -2.97 2.55
C SER A 91 5.83 -3.87 3.74
N PHE A 92 5.51 -5.13 3.45
CA PHE A 92 5.10 -6.13 4.43
C PHE A 92 5.36 -7.54 3.89
N LYS A 93 5.28 -8.55 4.76
CA LYS A 93 5.49 -9.96 4.38
C LYS A 93 4.17 -10.71 4.30
N ILE A 94 4.03 -11.55 3.29
CA ILE A 94 3.02 -12.60 3.28
C ILE A 94 3.75 -13.91 3.04
N ASP A 95 3.69 -14.79 4.04
CA ASP A 95 4.50 -16.01 4.09
C ASP A 95 5.98 -15.67 3.84
N ASP A 96 6.62 -16.31 2.85
CA ASP A 96 8.03 -16.07 2.50
C ASP A 96 8.22 -14.98 1.42
N SER A 97 7.16 -14.25 1.05
CA SER A 97 7.20 -13.21 0.02
C SER A 97 7.06 -11.81 0.59
N VAL A 98 7.85 -10.86 0.08
CA VAL A 98 7.66 -9.43 0.37
C VAL A 98 6.66 -8.85 -0.62
N TRP A 99 5.80 -7.99 -0.10
CA TRP A 99 4.83 -7.20 -0.86
C TRP A 99 5.02 -5.73 -0.53
N ALA A 100 4.61 -4.86 -1.45
CA ALA A 100 4.75 -3.43 -1.31
C ALA A 100 3.50 -2.70 -1.81
N ILE A 101 3.30 -1.51 -1.27
CA ILE A 101 2.28 -0.55 -1.67
C ILE A 101 2.98 0.63 -2.32
N PHE A 102 2.63 0.87 -3.57
CA PHE A 102 3.04 2.05 -4.32
C PHE A 102 1.83 2.95 -4.58
N TYR A 103 2.07 4.21 -4.90
CA TYR A 103 1.03 5.12 -5.38
C TYR A 103 1.51 5.99 -6.52
N SER A 104 0.58 6.38 -7.39
CA SER A 104 0.75 7.42 -8.41
C SER A 104 -0.21 8.58 -8.15
#